data_AF-A0A7I7X3P5-F1
#
_entry.id   AF-A0A7I7X3P5-F1
#
_cell.length_a   1.000
_cell.length_b   1.000
_cell.length_c   1.000
_cell.angle_alpha   90.00
_cell.angle_beta   90.00
_cell.angle_gamma   90.00
#
_symmetry.space_group_name_H-M   'P 1'
#
loop_
_entity.id
_entity.type
_entity.pdbx_description
1 polymer ?
#
loop_
_entity_poly.entity_id
_entity_poly.type
_entity_poly.pdbx_seq_one_letter_code
_entity_poly.pdbx_strand_id
1 'polypeptide(L)'
;MTAVSRTSGLLAEALVDLDAIAHNVRVLAEHAGPAALMAVVKADAYGHGAAPVARAALAAGAAELGVATVDEALTLRAAGIDAPVLAWLHGPHTDFAPALAADVQIAVSSARQLDELLEAVAATGRTATVTVKADTGMNRNGVGLADFEALVSALRRAAAEDAVRVRGLMSHLACADEAASPVNDIQARRFSELLRIAGEHGLTVPVAHLANSAAVMTRPDLAYDMVRPGIALYGLSPIPEHGDMGLIPAMTLKSTVVLVRPIKAGEAVSYGQTWIAPADTTVALVPMGYADGVFRPLSGRFDVLINGRRRRSVGRVCMDQFVVDLGPGPVDVREGDEVILFGSGAHGEPLAQDWADTLGSIHYEVVNSPRGRVARTYRGADGR
;
A
#
# COMPACT_ATOMS: atom_id res chain seq x y z
N MET A 1 -15.17 -13.66 23.42
CA MET A 1 -14.27 -12.90 24.31
C MET A 1 -13.20 -12.27 23.43
N THR A 2 -13.45 -11.05 22.97
CA THR A 2 -12.53 -10.29 22.09
C THR A 2 -11.44 -9.66 22.95
N ALA A 3 -10.19 -9.94 22.62
CA ALA A 3 -9.05 -9.22 23.17
C ALA A 3 -9.11 -7.78 22.63
N VAL A 4 -9.73 -6.87 23.40
CA VAL A 4 -9.52 -5.44 23.23
C VAL A 4 -8.04 -5.21 23.49
N SER A 5 -7.29 -4.81 22.45
CA SER A 5 -5.88 -4.44 22.60
C SER A 5 -5.81 -3.26 23.54
N ARG A 6 -5.48 -3.53 24.81
CA ARG A 6 -5.21 -2.52 25.83
C ARG A 6 -3.73 -2.15 25.79
N THR A 7 -3.29 -1.50 24.71
CA THR A 7 -2.02 -0.79 24.71
C THR A 7 -2.18 0.46 25.59
N SER A 8 -1.95 0.30 26.90
CA SER A 8 -2.09 1.40 27.86
C SER A 8 -1.05 2.50 27.56
N GLY A 9 -1.53 3.69 27.18
CA GLY A 9 -0.71 4.91 27.13
C GLY A 9 -0.57 5.59 25.76
N LEU A 10 -1.05 4.99 24.67
CA LEU A 10 -1.03 5.65 23.35
C LEU A 10 -2.26 6.55 23.17
N LEU A 11 -2.04 7.79 22.69
CA LEU A 11 -3.13 8.71 22.33
C LEU A 11 -3.73 8.40 20.94
N ALA A 12 -2.92 7.82 20.05
CA ALA A 12 -3.31 7.45 18.70
C ALA A 12 -2.51 6.23 18.24
N GLU A 13 -3.18 5.28 17.58
CA GLU A 13 -2.61 4.00 17.17
C GLU A 13 -3.12 3.61 15.77
N ALA A 14 -2.21 3.19 14.89
CA ALA A 14 -2.52 2.42 13.69
C ALA A 14 -2.14 0.96 13.96
N LEU A 15 -3.12 0.18 14.41
CA LEU A 15 -2.94 -1.23 14.72
C LEU A 15 -3.01 -2.04 13.42
N VAL A 16 -1.92 -2.75 13.10
CA VAL A 16 -1.81 -3.60 11.91
C VAL A 16 -1.94 -5.07 12.30
N ASP A 17 -2.92 -5.74 11.72
CA ASP A 17 -3.17 -7.17 11.88
C ASP A 17 -2.37 -7.98 10.85
N LEU A 18 -1.31 -8.65 11.31
CA LEU A 18 -0.43 -9.46 10.45
C LEU A 18 -1.08 -10.79 10.04
N ASP A 19 -2.08 -11.27 10.79
CA ASP A 19 -2.84 -12.47 10.39
C ASP A 19 -3.80 -12.12 9.24
N ALA A 20 -4.33 -10.89 9.23
CA ALA A 20 -5.09 -10.37 8.08
C ALA A 20 -4.19 -10.24 6.84
N ILE A 21 -2.96 -9.72 6.98
CA ILE A 21 -1.97 -9.70 5.87
C ILE A 21 -1.73 -11.13 5.35
N ALA A 22 -1.49 -12.09 6.24
CA ALA A 22 -1.24 -13.47 5.86
C ALA A 22 -2.46 -14.12 5.18
N HIS A 23 -3.67 -13.83 5.65
CA HIS A 23 -4.92 -14.24 5.00
C HIS A 23 -5.02 -13.68 3.59
N ASN A 24 -4.81 -12.37 3.42
CA ASN A 24 -4.91 -11.71 2.12
C ASN A 24 -3.87 -12.26 1.12
N VAL A 25 -2.65 -12.56 1.57
CA VAL A 25 -1.63 -13.21 0.73
C VAL A 25 -2.09 -14.58 0.24
N ARG A 26 -2.72 -15.39 1.10
CA ARG A 26 -3.26 -16.70 0.70
C ARG A 26 -4.39 -16.56 -0.32
N VAL A 27 -5.31 -15.64 -0.10
CA VAL A 27 -6.39 -15.32 -1.07
C VAL A 27 -5.80 -14.92 -2.42
N LEU A 28 -4.79 -14.05 -2.42
CA LEU A 28 -4.13 -13.60 -3.65
C LEU A 28 -3.34 -14.73 -4.34
N ALA A 29 -2.70 -15.61 -3.58
CA ALA A 29 -2.00 -16.77 -4.13
C ALA A 29 -2.97 -17.77 -4.79
N GLU A 30 -4.16 -17.98 -4.21
CA GLU A 30 -5.21 -18.80 -4.83
C GLU A 30 -5.66 -18.21 -6.18
N HIS A 31 -5.86 -16.90 -6.26
CA HIS A 31 -6.23 -16.22 -7.51
C HIS A 31 -5.09 -16.19 -8.54
N ALA A 32 -3.84 -16.11 -8.09
CA ALA A 32 -2.65 -16.14 -8.96
C ALA A 32 -2.43 -17.53 -9.60
N GLY A 33 -3.02 -18.60 -9.04
CA GLY A 33 -2.85 -19.96 -9.52
C GLY A 33 -1.38 -20.39 -9.45
N PRO A 34 -0.75 -20.82 -10.56
CA PRO A 34 0.65 -21.26 -10.55
C PRO A 34 1.66 -20.10 -10.52
N ALA A 35 1.24 -18.86 -10.75
CA ALA A 35 2.15 -17.71 -10.78
C ALA A 35 2.69 -17.41 -9.38
N ALA A 36 3.97 -17.05 -9.29
CA ALA A 36 4.57 -16.60 -8.04
C ALA A 36 3.95 -15.26 -7.59
N LEU A 37 3.99 -14.95 -6.29
CA LEU A 37 3.50 -13.68 -5.76
C LEU A 37 4.67 -12.81 -5.29
N MET A 38 4.79 -11.61 -5.85
CA MET A 38 5.66 -10.55 -5.33
C MET A 38 4.83 -9.57 -4.51
N ALA A 39 5.09 -9.51 -3.20
CA ALA A 39 4.36 -8.63 -2.30
C ALA A 39 4.89 -7.18 -2.40
N VAL A 40 4.05 -6.24 -2.81
CA VAL A 40 4.45 -4.83 -2.97
C VAL A 40 4.35 -4.08 -1.65
N VAL A 41 5.51 -3.74 -1.08
CA VAL A 41 5.68 -3.13 0.26
C VAL A 41 6.32 -1.74 0.23
N LYS A 42 6.29 -1.05 -0.92
CA LYS A 42 6.69 0.37 -1.05
C LYS A 42 5.88 1.29 -0.13
N ALA A 43 6.36 2.52 0.06
CA ALA A 43 5.77 3.54 0.91
C ALA A 43 5.53 3.02 2.33
N ASP A 44 6.57 2.38 2.89
CA ASP A 44 6.53 1.75 4.22
C ASP A 44 5.34 0.75 4.35
N ALA A 45 5.21 -0.15 3.36
CA ALA A 45 4.07 -1.04 3.18
C ALA A 45 2.71 -0.32 3.22
N TYR A 46 2.56 0.72 2.41
CA TYR A 46 1.33 1.51 2.33
C TYR A 46 0.91 2.03 3.72
N GLY A 47 1.88 2.48 4.52
CA GLY A 47 1.68 2.94 5.90
C GLY A 47 1.65 1.83 6.98
N HIS A 48 1.62 0.55 6.62
CA HIS A 48 1.50 -0.59 7.54
C HIS A 48 2.84 -1.05 8.14
N GLY A 49 3.96 -0.52 7.65
CA GLY A 49 5.30 -0.85 8.09
C GLY A 49 5.95 -1.97 7.28
N ALA A 50 6.99 -1.60 6.52
CA ALA A 50 7.60 -2.45 5.50
C ALA A 50 8.13 -3.77 6.06
N ALA A 51 8.94 -3.72 7.12
CA ALA A 51 9.61 -4.92 7.62
C ALA A 51 8.65 -5.96 8.24
N PRO A 52 7.71 -5.59 9.14
CA PRO A 52 6.75 -6.57 9.69
C PRO A 52 5.83 -7.16 8.62
N VAL A 53 5.31 -6.34 7.70
CA VAL A 53 4.46 -6.81 6.59
C VAL A 53 5.25 -7.71 5.65
N ALA A 54 6.49 -7.36 5.30
CA ALA A 54 7.34 -8.19 4.45
C ALA A 54 7.54 -9.59 5.04
N ARG A 55 7.84 -9.70 6.35
CA ARG A 55 7.97 -11.01 7.01
C ARG A 55 6.67 -11.80 6.99
N ALA A 56 5.54 -11.16 7.33
CA ALA A 56 4.24 -11.81 7.33
C ALA A 56 3.86 -12.31 5.92
N ALA A 57 4.11 -11.49 4.89
CA ALA A 57 3.81 -11.85 3.51
C ALA A 57 4.69 -13.01 3.00
N LEU A 58 6.00 -12.98 3.27
CA LEU A 58 6.91 -14.08 2.92
C LEU A 58 6.52 -15.38 3.63
N ALA A 59 6.24 -15.32 4.94
CA ALA A 59 5.80 -16.47 5.71
C ALA A 59 4.45 -17.05 5.21
N ALA A 60 3.60 -16.20 4.65
CA ALA A 60 2.32 -16.59 4.07
C ALA A 60 2.40 -17.09 2.61
N GLY A 61 3.59 -17.07 1.98
CA GLY A 61 3.81 -17.66 0.66
C GLY A 61 4.19 -16.67 -0.45
N ALA A 62 4.43 -15.39 -0.15
CA ALA A 62 5.05 -14.49 -1.12
C ALA A 62 6.47 -14.95 -1.45
N ALA A 63 6.82 -15.00 -2.73
CA ALA A 63 8.13 -15.44 -3.21
C ALA A 63 9.16 -14.29 -3.24
N GLU A 64 8.70 -13.07 -3.53
CA GLU A 64 9.56 -11.89 -3.66
C GLU A 64 8.87 -10.65 -3.06
N LEU A 65 9.63 -9.56 -2.93
CA LEU A 65 9.14 -8.27 -2.47
C LEU A 65 9.38 -7.19 -3.54
N GLY A 66 8.42 -6.27 -3.65
CA GLY A 66 8.50 -5.13 -4.57
C GLY A 66 8.47 -3.80 -3.83
N VAL A 67 9.44 -2.93 -4.11
CA VAL A 67 9.53 -1.57 -3.56
C VAL A 67 9.73 -0.55 -4.67
N ALA A 68 9.50 0.74 -4.38
CA ALA A 68 9.74 1.79 -5.37
C ALA A 68 11.23 2.09 -5.48
N THR A 69 11.90 2.40 -4.36
CA THR A 69 13.27 2.94 -4.39
C THR A 69 14.31 1.95 -3.87
N VAL A 70 15.57 2.19 -4.22
CA VAL A 70 16.72 1.48 -3.62
C VAL A 70 16.74 1.65 -2.10
N ASP A 71 16.47 2.84 -1.58
CA ASP A 71 16.46 3.11 -0.12
C ASP A 71 15.44 2.26 0.63
N GLU A 72 14.24 2.05 0.05
CA GLU A 72 13.24 1.15 0.61
C GLU A 72 13.75 -0.31 0.63
N ALA A 73 14.44 -0.74 -0.44
CA ALA A 73 15.03 -2.07 -0.50
C ALA A 73 16.15 -2.25 0.55
N LEU A 74 17.02 -1.25 0.69
CA LEU A 74 18.08 -1.23 1.68
C LEU A 74 17.53 -1.22 3.11
N THR A 75 16.39 -0.56 3.34
CA THR A 75 15.68 -0.61 4.63
C THR A 75 15.21 -2.02 4.96
N LEU A 76 14.68 -2.76 3.98
CA LEU A 76 14.31 -4.17 4.17
C LEU A 76 15.54 -5.04 4.44
N ARG A 77 16.65 -4.82 3.73
CA ARG A 77 17.93 -5.53 3.96
C ARG A 77 18.49 -5.24 5.35
N ALA A 78 18.47 -4.00 5.82
CA ALA A 78 18.88 -3.61 7.16
C ALA A 78 18.00 -4.25 8.25
N ALA A 79 16.74 -4.56 7.93
CA ALA A 79 15.87 -5.35 8.78
C ALA A 79 16.15 -6.87 8.72
N GLY A 80 17.15 -7.35 7.97
CA GLY A 80 17.44 -8.78 7.86
C GLY A 80 16.41 -9.54 7.03
N ILE A 81 15.90 -8.93 5.96
CA ILE A 81 15.11 -9.61 4.93
C ILE A 81 16.07 -10.08 3.83
N ASP A 82 16.18 -11.40 3.65
CA ASP A 82 17.07 -12.01 2.65
C ASP A 82 16.34 -12.45 1.37
N ALA A 83 15.01 -12.39 1.36
CA ALA A 83 14.21 -12.71 0.17
C ALA A 83 14.55 -11.74 -1.00
N PRO A 84 14.29 -12.13 -2.26
CA PRO A 84 14.50 -11.24 -3.40
C PRO A 84 13.67 -9.95 -3.27
N VAL A 85 14.31 -8.80 -3.47
CA VAL A 85 13.68 -7.48 -3.44
C VAL A 85 13.94 -6.76 -4.75
N LEU A 86 12.88 -6.33 -5.43
CA LEU A 86 12.94 -5.57 -6.68
C LEU A 86 12.60 -4.09 -6.43
N ALA A 87 13.48 -3.18 -6.87
CA ALA A 87 13.26 -1.73 -6.89
C ALA A 87 13.17 -1.17 -8.32
N TRP A 88 12.27 -0.23 -8.60
CA TRP A 88 11.94 0.18 -9.98
C TRP A 88 11.82 1.68 -10.27
N LEU A 89 12.05 2.55 -9.29
CA LEU A 89 11.95 4.00 -9.42
C LEU A 89 13.28 4.64 -9.04
N HIS A 90 14.04 5.02 -10.07
CA HIS A 90 15.41 5.52 -9.93
C HIS A 90 15.54 6.87 -10.64
N GLY A 91 16.10 7.85 -9.93
CA GLY A 91 16.39 9.16 -10.50
C GLY A 91 17.58 9.11 -11.48
N PRO A 92 17.85 10.21 -12.20
CA PRO A 92 19.13 10.41 -12.86
C PRO A 92 20.28 10.31 -11.87
N HIS A 93 21.39 9.68 -12.27
CA HIS A 93 22.59 9.56 -11.44
C HIS A 93 22.37 8.81 -10.11
N THR A 94 21.43 7.87 -10.08
CA THR A 94 21.26 7.00 -8.90
C THR A 94 22.51 6.14 -8.74
N ASP A 95 23.15 6.19 -7.56
CA ASP A 95 24.23 5.28 -7.24
C ASP A 95 23.67 3.88 -6.94
N PHE A 96 23.89 2.94 -7.85
CA PHE A 96 23.44 1.55 -7.70
C PHE A 96 24.42 0.68 -6.91
N ALA A 97 25.63 1.16 -6.57
CA ALA A 97 26.62 0.35 -5.86
C ALA A 97 26.12 -0.19 -4.50
N PRO A 98 25.40 0.58 -3.65
CA PRO A 98 24.80 0.06 -2.43
C PRO A 98 23.77 -1.04 -2.69
N ALA A 99 22.98 -0.90 -3.76
CA ALA A 99 21.97 -1.88 -4.14
C ALA A 99 22.60 -3.22 -4.56
N LEU A 100 23.67 -3.16 -5.37
CA LEU A 100 24.42 -4.35 -5.79
C LEU A 100 25.11 -5.04 -4.61
N ALA A 101 25.69 -4.26 -3.69
CA ALA A 101 26.32 -4.80 -2.49
C ALA A 101 25.33 -5.52 -1.56
N ALA A 102 24.06 -5.11 -1.57
CA ALA A 102 22.99 -5.67 -0.76
C ALA A 102 22.09 -6.67 -1.51
N ASP A 103 22.49 -7.14 -2.71
CA ASP A 103 21.70 -8.06 -3.54
C ASP A 103 20.25 -7.59 -3.77
N VAL A 104 20.10 -6.30 -4.11
CA VAL A 104 18.82 -5.72 -4.53
C VAL A 104 18.70 -5.86 -6.05
N GLN A 105 17.57 -6.40 -6.51
CA GLN A 105 17.26 -6.45 -7.94
C GLN A 105 16.82 -5.08 -8.44
N ILE A 106 17.25 -4.72 -9.64
CA ILE A 106 17.00 -3.40 -10.23
C ILE A 106 16.12 -3.55 -11.47
N ALA A 107 14.96 -2.89 -11.47
CA ALA A 107 14.20 -2.69 -12.68
C ALA A 107 14.69 -1.45 -13.43
N VAL A 108 15.21 -1.62 -14.64
CA VAL A 108 15.62 -0.53 -15.52
C VAL A 108 14.47 -0.16 -16.47
N SER A 109 14.28 1.13 -16.70
CA SER A 109 13.18 1.69 -17.49
C SER A 109 13.64 2.54 -18.68
N SER A 110 14.95 2.60 -18.93
CA SER A 110 15.56 3.28 -20.09
C SER A 110 16.99 2.77 -20.33
N ALA A 111 17.55 3.07 -21.51
CA ALA A 111 18.96 2.81 -21.82
C ALA A 111 19.91 3.52 -20.83
N ARG A 112 19.63 4.79 -20.51
CA ARG A 112 20.39 5.56 -19.51
C ARG A 112 20.49 4.83 -18.16
N GLN A 113 19.37 4.28 -17.66
CA GLN A 113 19.39 3.55 -16.38
C GLN A 113 20.16 2.24 -16.46
N LEU A 114 20.17 1.58 -17.64
CA LEU A 114 21.05 0.42 -17.85
C LEU A 114 22.52 0.84 -17.83
N ASP A 115 22.88 1.92 -18.51
CA ASP A 115 24.26 2.42 -18.55
C ASP A 115 24.76 2.78 -17.13
N GLU A 116 23.98 3.53 -16.36
CA GLU A 116 24.28 3.84 -14.95
C GLU A 116 24.42 2.59 -14.07
N LEU A 117 23.59 1.57 -14.31
CA LEU A 117 23.70 0.30 -13.60
C LEU A 117 25.00 -0.45 -13.98
N LEU A 118 25.38 -0.45 -15.26
CA LEU A 118 26.61 -1.09 -15.73
C LEU A 118 27.87 -0.36 -15.22
N GLU A 119 27.83 0.96 -15.09
CA GLU A 119 28.89 1.72 -14.42
C GLU A 119 29.09 1.25 -12.96
N ALA A 120 27.99 1.06 -12.22
CA ALA A 120 28.06 0.52 -10.86
C ALA A 120 28.55 -0.94 -10.82
N VAL A 121 28.16 -1.78 -11.79
CA VAL A 121 28.68 -3.15 -11.94
C VAL A 121 30.19 -3.12 -12.15
N ALA A 122 30.68 -2.27 -13.06
CA ALA A 122 32.11 -2.13 -13.34
C ALA A 122 32.90 -1.64 -12.11
N ALA A 123 32.34 -0.69 -11.36
CA ALA A 123 32.96 -0.13 -10.17
C ALA A 123 33.01 -1.13 -8.99
N THR A 124 32.01 -2.01 -8.86
CA THR A 124 31.87 -2.93 -7.71
C THR A 124 32.34 -4.35 -8.00
N GLY A 125 32.44 -4.74 -9.28
CA GLY A 125 32.67 -6.12 -9.71
C GLY A 125 31.51 -7.07 -9.38
N ARG A 126 30.31 -6.54 -9.12
CA ARG A 126 29.12 -7.32 -8.73
C ARG A 126 28.14 -7.40 -9.92
N THR A 127 27.78 -8.61 -10.34
CA THR A 127 26.73 -8.82 -11.35
C THR A 127 25.38 -8.29 -10.86
N ALA A 128 24.72 -7.45 -11.65
CA ALA A 128 23.39 -6.94 -11.32
C ALA A 128 22.29 -7.94 -11.68
N THR A 129 21.32 -8.19 -10.80
CA THR A 129 20.08 -8.88 -11.19
C THR A 129 19.09 -7.86 -11.73
N VAL A 130 18.73 -7.98 -13.01
CA VAL A 130 18.00 -6.93 -13.76
C VAL A 130 16.63 -7.39 -14.19
N THR A 131 15.63 -6.55 -13.96
CA THR A 131 14.31 -6.65 -14.60
C THR A 131 14.15 -5.50 -15.59
N VAL A 132 13.57 -5.74 -16.75
CA VAL A 132 13.24 -4.66 -17.70
C VAL A 132 11.83 -4.19 -17.41
N LYS A 133 11.64 -2.89 -17.17
CA LYS A 133 10.32 -2.28 -17.12
C LYS A 133 10.00 -1.68 -18.49
N ALA A 134 9.03 -2.25 -19.17
CA ALA A 134 8.50 -1.73 -20.43
C ALA A 134 7.25 -0.87 -20.20
N ASP A 135 6.97 0.01 -21.16
CA ASP A 135 5.69 0.72 -21.23
C ASP A 135 4.79 0.09 -22.28
N THR A 136 3.62 -0.39 -21.84
CA THR A 136 2.60 -0.97 -22.72
C THR A 136 1.41 -0.04 -22.94
N GLY A 137 1.42 1.16 -22.36
CA GLY A 137 0.36 2.16 -22.51
C GLY A 137 0.08 3.01 -21.27
N MET A 138 0.85 2.86 -20.18
CA MET A 138 0.67 3.67 -18.98
C MET A 138 1.27 5.07 -19.13
N ASN A 139 2.26 5.25 -20.02
CA ASN A 139 2.93 6.54 -20.28
C ASN A 139 3.47 7.22 -19.00
N ARG A 140 4.01 6.41 -18.09
CA ARG A 140 4.55 6.87 -16.79
C ARG A 140 6.06 6.71 -16.73
N ASN A 141 6.52 5.46 -16.77
CA ASN A 141 7.91 5.08 -16.94
C ASN A 141 7.96 3.71 -17.61
N GLY A 142 9.09 3.38 -18.19
CA GLY A 142 9.28 2.12 -18.90
C GLY A 142 9.77 2.38 -20.31
N VAL A 143 10.45 1.38 -20.85
CA VAL A 143 11.03 1.42 -22.18
C VAL A 143 9.90 1.30 -23.18
N GLY A 144 9.78 2.27 -24.08
CA GLY A 144 8.82 2.23 -25.17
C GLY A 144 9.25 1.24 -26.26
N LEU A 145 8.31 0.82 -27.10
CA LEU A 145 8.55 -0.14 -28.17
C LEU A 145 9.71 0.27 -29.11
N ALA A 146 9.81 1.57 -29.42
CA ALA A 146 10.85 2.10 -30.31
C ALA A 146 12.28 1.88 -29.80
N ASP A 147 12.48 1.87 -28.48
CA ASP A 147 13.80 1.73 -27.85
C ASP A 147 14.07 0.30 -27.35
N PHE A 148 13.05 -0.58 -27.40
CA PHE A 148 13.08 -1.87 -26.74
C PHE A 148 14.10 -2.83 -27.35
N GLU A 149 14.16 -2.95 -28.67
CA GLU A 149 15.13 -3.82 -29.36
C GLU A 149 16.59 -3.43 -29.08
N ALA A 150 16.86 -2.11 -29.03
CA ALA A 150 18.18 -1.58 -28.71
C ALA A 150 18.57 -1.94 -27.27
N LEU A 151 17.65 -1.79 -26.32
CA LEU A 151 17.88 -2.15 -24.92
C LEU A 151 18.10 -3.66 -24.76
N VAL A 152 17.27 -4.50 -25.39
CA VAL A 152 17.42 -5.96 -25.39
C VAL A 152 18.80 -6.36 -25.91
N SER A 153 19.25 -5.74 -27.00
CA SER A 153 20.57 -5.99 -27.57
C SER A 153 21.70 -5.59 -26.61
N ALA A 154 21.55 -4.50 -25.86
CA ALA A 154 22.50 -4.08 -24.83
C ALA A 154 22.53 -5.05 -23.65
N LEU A 155 21.37 -5.46 -23.14
CA LEU A 155 21.24 -6.44 -22.06
C LEU A 155 21.86 -7.79 -22.42
N ARG A 156 21.68 -8.25 -23.66
CA ARG A 156 22.29 -9.50 -24.12
C ARG A 156 23.81 -9.44 -24.11
N ARG A 157 24.40 -8.32 -24.54
CA ARG A 157 25.86 -8.12 -24.48
C ARG A 157 26.34 -8.13 -23.03
N ALA A 158 25.71 -7.34 -22.17
CA ALA A 158 26.04 -7.28 -20.75
C ALA A 158 25.89 -8.64 -20.05
N ALA A 159 24.89 -9.44 -20.43
CA ALA A 159 24.71 -10.79 -19.89
C ALA A 159 25.79 -11.76 -20.36
N ALA A 160 26.27 -11.64 -21.60
CA ALA A 160 27.38 -12.46 -22.12
C ALA A 160 28.73 -12.13 -21.44
N GLU A 161 28.84 -10.97 -20.81
CA GLU A 161 29.99 -10.50 -20.03
C GLU A 161 29.82 -10.74 -18.52
N ASP A 162 28.79 -11.49 -18.10
CA ASP A 162 28.40 -11.71 -16.70
C ASP A 162 28.17 -10.41 -15.89
N ALA A 163 28.00 -9.26 -16.57
CA ALA A 163 27.73 -7.98 -15.93
C ALA A 163 26.30 -7.89 -15.39
N VAL A 164 25.35 -8.54 -16.07
CA VAL A 164 23.95 -8.60 -15.64
C VAL A 164 23.38 -10.02 -15.74
N ARG A 165 22.53 -10.38 -14.77
CA ARG A 165 21.61 -11.50 -14.84
C ARG A 165 20.22 -10.95 -15.15
N VAL A 166 19.75 -11.11 -16.39
CA VAL A 166 18.38 -10.73 -16.75
C VAL A 166 17.40 -11.71 -16.12
N ARG A 167 16.60 -11.18 -15.19
CA ARG A 167 15.70 -11.93 -14.31
C ARG A 167 14.24 -11.81 -14.74
N GLY A 168 13.82 -10.68 -15.30
CA GLY A 168 12.43 -10.52 -15.69
C GLY A 168 12.10 -9.39 -16.65
N LEU A 169 10.88 -9.41 -17.15
CA LEU A 169 10.24 -8.33 -17.90
C LEU A 169 8.96 -7.94 -17.16
N MET A 170 8.71 -6.63 -17.05
CA MET A 170 7.58 -6.11 -16.31
C MET A 170 6.89 -4.96 -17.05
N SER A 171 5.58 -4.87 -16.88
CA SER A 171 4.81 -3.65 -17.19
C SER A 171 3.74 -3.44 -16.12
N HIS A 172 2.94 -2.38 -16.25
CA HIS A 172 1.89 -2.03 -15.30
C HIS A 172 0.61 -1.63 -16.05
N LEU A 173 -0.51 -2.22 -15.63
CA LEU A 173 -1.82 -1.94 -16.20
C LEU A 173 -2.33 -0.55 -15.75
N ALA A 174 -3.01 0.13 -16.66
CA ALA A 174 -3.55 1.49 -16.45
C ALA A 174 -4.98 1.48 -15.89
N CYS A 175 -5.81 0.52 -16.32
CA CYS A 175 -7.25 0.46 -16.02
C CYS A 175 -7.64 -0.92 -15.46
N ALA A 176 -6.78 -1.54 -14.66
CA ALA A 176 -7.05 -2.89 -14.15
C ALA A 176 -8.18 -2.92 -13.12
N ASP A 177 -8.42 -1.79 -12.45
CA ASP A 177 -9.56 -1.51 -11.59
C ASP A 177 -10.89 -1.40 -12.37
N GLU A 178 -10.83 -1.14 -13.68
CA GLU A 178 -11.94 -1.31 -14.61
C GLU A 178 -11.80 -2.65 -15.36
N ALA A 179 -12.19 -3.77 -14.74
CA ALA A 179 -11.90 -5.13 -15.24
C ALA A 179 -12.27 -5.37 -16.72
N ALA A 180 -13.37 -4.77 -17.19
CA ALA A 180 -13.86 -4.87 -18.57
C ALA A 180 -13.22 -3.87 -19.56
N SER A 181 -12.31 -3.00 -19.10
CA SER A 181 -11.67 -2.01 -19.96
C SER A 181 -10.85 -2.71 -21.06
N PRO A 182 -11.08 -2.40 -22.35
CA PRO A 182 -10.33 -2.98 -23.46
C PRO A 182 -8.84 -2.59 -23.42
N VAL A 183 -8.48 -1.56 -22.64
CA VAL A 183 -7.08 -1.16 -22.40
C VAL A 183 -6.28 -2.29 -21.78
N ASN A 184 -6.88 -3.10 -20.90
CA ASN A 184 -6.20 -4.24 -20.27
C ASN A 184 -5.73 -5.25 -21.33
N ASP A 185 -6.58 -5.57 -22.30
CA ASP A 185 -6.23 -6.50 -23.39
C ASP A 185 -5.23 -5.90 -24.38
N ILE A 186 -5.31 -4.59 -24.64
CA ILE A 186 -4.32 -3.87 -25.47
C ILE A 186 -2.95 -3.93 -24.81
N GLN A 187 -2.86 -3.65 -23.52
CA GLN A 187 -1.61 -3.70 -22.77
C GLN A 187 -1.05 -5.11 -22.67
N ALA A 188 -1.91 -6.12 -22.50
CA ALA A 188 -1.51 -7.53 -22.50
C ALA A 188 -0.92 -7.97 -23.85
N ARG A 189 -1.57 -7.62 -24.97
CA ARG A 189 -1.04 -7.92 -26.31
C ARG A 189 0.33 -7.27 -26.55
N ARG A 190 0.49 -6.00 -26.20
CA ARG A 190 1.77 -5.29 -26.30
C ARG A 190 2.84 -5.94 -25.41
N PHE A 191 2.47 -6.37 -24.21
CA PHE A 191 3.40 -7.05 -23.31
C PHE A 191 3.88 -8.39 -23.89
N SER A 192 2.98 -9.19 -24.46
CA SER A 192 3.31 -10.44 -25.15
C SER A 192 4.16 -10.21 -26.41
N GLU A 193 3.93 -9.11 -27.14
CA GLU A 193 4.78 -8.71 -28.27
C GLU A 193 6.21 -8.39 -27.82
N LEU A 194 6.38 -7.67 -26.71
CA LEU A 194 7.70 -7.37 -26.15
C LEU A 194 8.43 -8.65 -25.68
N LEU A 195 7.72 -9.62 -25.09
CA LEU A 195 8.30 -10.94 -24.77
C LEU A 195 8.78 -11.66 -26.03
N ARG A 196 7.99 -11.65 -27.12
CA ARG A 196 8.38 -12.23 -28.41
C ARG A 196 9.64 -11.56 -28.96
N ILE A 197 9.68 -10.22 -28.98
CA ILE A 197 10.85 -9.45 -29.43
C ILE A 197 12.09 -9.80 -28.60
N ALA A 198 11.97 -9.87 -27.27
CA ALA A 198 13.08 -10.27 -26.41
C ALA A 198 13.63 -11.66 -26.79
N GLY A 199 12.74 -12.63 -27.00
CA GLY A 199 13.10 -14.00 -27.41
C GLY A 199 13.76 -14.07 -28.79
N GLU A 200 13.23 -13.35 -29.79
CA GLU A 200 13.79 -13.29 -31.16
C GLU A 200 15.20 -12.69 -31.20
N HIS A 201 15.50 -11.77 -30.28
CA HIS A 201 16.84 -11.20 -30.11
C HIS A 201 17.75 -12.08 -29.23
N GLY A 202 17.28 -13.25 -28.78
CA GLY A 202 18.04 -14.22 -28.00
C GLY A 202 18.17 -13.87 -26.51
N LEU A 203 17.31 -13.01 -25.98
CA LEU A 203 17.28 -12.69 -24.55
C LEU A 203 16.31 -13.62 -23.83
N THR A 204 16.83 -14.40 -22.88
CA THR A 204 15.98 -15.25 -22.01
C THR A 204 15.40 -14.40 -20.88
N VAL A 205 14.09 -14.47 -20.69
CA VAL A 205 13.37 -13.77 -19.62
C VAL A 205 12.63 -14.80 -18.77
N PRO A 206 13.21 -15.22 -17.62
CA PRO A 206 12.63 -16.31 -16.81
C PRO A 206 11.28 -15.99 -16.17
N VAL A 207 10.97 -14.71 -15.93
CA VAL A 207 9.70 -14.30 -15.33
C VAL A 207 9.19 -13.03 -15.99
N ALA A 208 7.99 -13.13 -16.50
CA ALA A 208 7.18 -12.02 -16.93
C ALA A 208 6.13 -11.71 -15.87
N HIS A 209 5.92 -10.43 -15.57
CA HIS A 209 4.89 -10.03 -14.62
C HIS A 209 4.19 -8.73 -15.00
N LEU A 210 2.86 -8.75 -15.05
CA LEU A 210 2.00 -7.65 -15.48
C LEU A 210 0.94 -7.28 -14.43
N ALA A 211 0.26 -8.29 -13.87
CA ALA A 211 -0.88 -8.10 -12.98
C ALA A 211 -0.55 -7.34 -11.68
N ASN A 212 -1.29 -6.26 -11.43
CA ASN A 212 -1.41 -5.62 -10.12
C ASN A 212 -2.60 -6.24 -9.34
N SER A 213 -2.90 -5.77 -8.13
CA SER A 213 -3.99 -6.33 -7.30
C SER A 213 -5.31 -6.54 -8.05
N ALA A 214 -5.77 -5.57 -8.85
CA ALA A 214 -7.05 -5.66 -9.54
C ALA A 214 -7.05 -6.79 -10.59
N ALA A 215 -5.96 -6.88 -11.37
CA ALA A 215 -5.81 -7.93 -12.38
C ALA A 215 -5.59 -9.31 -11.77
N VAL A 216 -4.93 -9.43 -10.62
CA VAL A 216 -4.83 -10.73 -9.91
C VAL A 216 -6.23 -11.26 -9.59
N MET A 217 -7.12 -10.39 -9.12
CA MET A 217 -8.45 -10.80 -8.66
C MET A 217 -9.44 -11.02 -9.81
N THR A 218 -9.23 -10.44 -10.99
CA THR A 218 -10.24 -10.42 -12.07
C THR A 218 -9.76 -10.93 -13.43
N ARG A 219 -8.45 -11.03 -13.64
CA ARG A 219 -7.80 -11.36 -14.91
C ARG A 219 -6.70 -12.41 -14.72
N PRO A 220 -7.06 -13.65 -14.33
CA PRO A 220 -6.10 -14.73 -14.13
C PRO A 220 -5.30 -15.07 -15.40
N ASP A 221 -5.85 -14.74 -16.58
CA ASP A 221 -5.15 -14.85 -17.87
C ASP A 221 -3.93 -13.92 -17.99
N LEU A 222 -3.83 -12.89 -17.13
CA LEU A 222 -2.72 -11.93 -17.07
C LEU A 222 -1.75 -12.19 -15.92
N ALA A 223 -1.79 -13.37 -15.29
CA ALA A 223 -0.91 -13.73 -14.18
C ALA A 223 0.56 -13.92 -14.63
N TYR A 224 0.79 -14.41 -15.85
CA TYR A 224 2.11 -14.78 -16.37
C TYR A 224 2.89 -15.67 -15.36
N ASP A 225 4.17 -15.41 -15.14
CA ASP A 225 5.01 -16.20 -14.22
C ASP A 225 4.93 -15.67 -12.79
N MET A 226 4.55 -14.40 -12.62
CA MET A 226 4.45 -13.75 -11.32
C MET A 226 3.44 -12.59 -11.31
N VAL A 227 2.77 -12.42 -10.19
CA VAL A 227 1.85 -11.31 -9.93
C VAL A 227 2.42 -10.33 -8.91
N ARG A 228 2.00 -9.06 -8.96
CA ARG A 228 2.49 -7.99 -8.06
C ARG A 228 1.35 -7.25 -7.33
N PRO A 229 0.60 -7.92 -6.45
CA PRO A 229 -0.40 -7.25 -5.64
C PRO A 229 0.25 -6.29 -4.65
N GLY A 230 -0.41 -5.13 -4.46
CA GLY A 230 -0.09 -4.14 -3.44
C GLY A 230 -1.29 -3.95 -2.53
N ILE A 231 -2.26 -3.15 -2.96
CA ILE A 231 -3.39 -2.75 -2.10
C ILE A 231 -4.16 -3.91 -1.45
N ALA A 232 -4.32 -5.01 -2.18
CA ALA A 232 -5.08 -6.16 -1.73
C ALA A 232 -4.35 -6.93 -0.62
N LEU A 233 -3.01 -6.84 -0.54
CA LEU A 233 -2.25 -7.40 0.59
C LEU A 233 -2.71 -6.80 1.92
N TYR A 234 -3.09 -5.51 1.89
CA TYR A 234 -3.54 -4.75 3.05
C TYR A 234 -5.04 -4.90 3.32
N GLY A 235 -5.72 -5.76 2.56
CA GLY A 235 -7.12 -6.06 2.76
C GLY A 235 -8.09 -5.08 2.12
N LEU A 236 -7.57 -4.19 1.28
CA LEU A 236 -8.32 -3.12 0.66
C LEU A 236 -8.63 -3.50 -0.79
N SER A 237 -9.91 -3.46 -1.15
CA SER A 237 -10.39 -3.93 -2.44
C SER A 237 -9.85 -3.08 -3.58
N PRO A 238 -9.16 -3.66 -4.57
CA PRO A 238 -8.73 -2.90 -5.73
C PRO A 238 -9.88 -2.44 -6.63
N ILE A 239 -11.10 -2.97 -6.43
CA ILE A 239 -12.33 -2.64 -7.17
C ILE A 239 -13.47 -2.54 -6.15
N PRO A 240 -13.63 -1.39 -5.46
CA PRO A 240 -14.60 -1.24 -4.37
C PRO A 240 -16.03 -1.64 -4.73
N GLU A 241 -16.42 -1.49 -6.01
CA GLU A 241 -17.74 -1.88 -6.54
C GLU A 241 -18.01 -3.40 -6.43
N HIS A 242 -16.95 -4.22 -6.29
CA HIS A 242 -17.04 -5.67 -6.12
C HIS A 242 -17.02 -6.10 -4.64
N GLY A 243 -17.14 -5.16 -3.70
CA GLY A 243 -17.09 -5.44 -2.28
C GLY A 243 -15.67 -5.74 -1.77
N ASP A 244 -15.57 -6.53 -0.70
CA ASP A 244 -14.28 -6.82 -0.04
C ASP A 244 -13.41 -7.84 -0.79
N MET A 245 -13.98 -8.57 -1.77
CA MET A 245 -13.31 -9.62 -2.54
C MET A 245 -12.67 -10.73 -1.68
N GLY A 246 -13.24 -11.02 -0.51
CA GLY A 246 -12.72 -12.01 0.45
C GLY A 246 -11.48 -11.53 1.22
N LEU A 247 -11.12 -10.25 1.10
CA LEU A 247 -9.99 -9.62 1.75
C LEU A 247 -10.40 -9.04 3.12
N ILE A 248 -9.44 -8.92 4.03
CA ILE A 248 -9.66 -8.40 5.39
C ILE A 248 -8.76 -7.17 5.59
N PRO A 249 -9.30 -5.95 5.74
CA PRO A 249 -8.51 -4.75 6.01
C PRO A 249 -7.61 -4.94 7.24
N ALA A 250 -6.31 -4.74 7.06
CA ALA A 250 -5.32 -5.05 8.09
C ALA A 250 -5.11 -3.90 9.09
N MET A 251 -5.39 -2.65 8.71
CA MET A 251 -5.20 -1.49 9.59
C MET A 251 -6.49 -1.10 10.31
N THR A 252 -6.40 -0.96 11.63
CA THR A 252 -7.39 -0.25 12.46
C THR A 252 -6.76 1.04 12.98
N LEU A 253 -7.27 2.18 12.53
CA LEU A 253 -6.86 3.49 13.05
C LEU A 253 -7.75 3.87 14.23
N LYS A 254 -7.14 4.09 15.39
CA LYS A 254 -7.87 4.37 16.62
C LYS A 254 -7.16 5.36 17.53
N SER A 255 -7.94 5.91 18.44
CA SER A 255 -7.55 6.90 19.44
C SER A 255 -8.29 6.65 20.74
N THR A 256 -8.28 7.63 21.63
CA THR A 256 -8.98 7.60 22.92
C THR A 256 -9.76 8.89 23.13
N VAL A 257 -10.82 8.84 23.93
CA VAL A 257 -11.52 10.04 24.39
C VAL A 257 -10.69 10.73 25.47
N VAL A 258 -10.31 11.99 25.27
CA VAL A 258 -9.51 12.76 26.26
C VAL A 258 -10.32 13.74 27.09
N LEU A 259 -11.53 14.07 26.67
CA LEU A 259 -12.44 14.93 27.42
C LEU A 259 -13.88 14.63 27.01
N VAL A 260 -14.77 14.51 27.99
CA VAL A 260 -16.22 14.46 27.77
C VAL A 260 -16.87 15.65 28.46
N ARG A 261 -17.66 16.45 27.74
CA ARG A 261 -18.35 17.61 28.31
C ARG A 261 -19.76 17.82 27.78
N PRO A 262 -20.73 18.20 28.63
CA PRO A 262 -22.01 18.68 28.17
C PRO A 262 -21.87 20.07 27.52
N ILE A 263 -22.73 20.36 26.55
CA ILE A 263 -22.90 21.68 25.92
C ILE A 263 -24.38 21.98 25.76
N LYS A 264 -24.71 23.27 25.72
CA LYS A 264 -26.10 23.75 25.59
C LYS A 264 -26.49 23.98 24.14
N ALA A 265 -27.79 23.87 23.86
CA ALA A 265 -28.35 24.28 22.58
C ALA A 265 -27.89 25.71 22.23
N GLY A 266 -27.41 25.92 20.99
CA GLY A 266 -26.88 27.20 20.54
C GLY A 266 -25.38 27.41 20.80
N GLU A 267 -24.71 26.55 21.59
CA GLU A 267 -23.25 26.61 21.73
C GLU A 267 -22.56 26.04 20.49
N ALA A 268 -21.49 26.72 20.04
CA ALA A 268 -20.75 26.34 18.84
C ALA A 268 -19.51 25.48 19.16
N VAL A 269 -19.12 24.63 18.20
CA VAL A 269 -17.97 23.73 18.34
C VAL A 269 -16.90 24.03 17.29
N SER A 270 -15.63 24.09 17.77
CA SER A 270 -14.41 24.23 16.96
C SER A 270 -14.30 25.56 16.18
N TYR A 271 -13.25 25.68 15.38
CA TYR A 271 -12.90 26.89 14.64
C TYR A 271 -13.96 27.31 13.64
N GLY A 272 -14.21 28.62 13.58
CA GLY A 272 -15.18 29.20 12.66
C GLY A 272 -16.63 28.85 13.00
N GLN A 273 -16.88 28.16 14.13
CA GLN A 273 -18.22 27.87 14.64
C GLN A 273 -19.12 27.22 13.58
N THR A 274 -18.55 26.32 12.77
CA THR A 274 -19.24 25.71 11.61
C THR A 274 -20.30 24.68 12.01
N TRP A 275 -20.36 24.32 13.29
CA TRP A 275 -21.42 23.50 13.86
C TRP A 275 -21.89 24.15 15.17
N ILE A 276 -23.21 24.26 15.31
CA ILE A 276 -23.90 24.82 16.47
C ILE A 276 -24.82 23.73 16.99
N ALA A 277 -24.77 23.47 18.30
CA ALA A 277 -25.53 22.41 18.92
C ALA A 277 -27.04 22.64 18.71
N PRO A 278 -27.76 21.74 18.03
CA PRO A 278 -29.20 21.91 17.76
C PRO A 278 -30.05 21.67 19.00
N ALA A 279 -29.51 21.00 20.01
CA ALA A 279 -30.11 20.72 21.31
C ALA A 279 -29.01 20.59 22.38
N ASP A 280 -29.40 20.58 23.65
CA ASP A 280 -28.50 20.17 24.74
C ASP A 280 -27.92 18.78 24.43
N THR A 281 -26.60 18.66 24.36
CA THR A 281 -25.90 17.43 23.99
C THR A 281 -24.61 17.26 24.78
N THR A 282 -23.94 16.12 24.60
CA THR A 282 -22.59 15.89 25.11
C THR A 282 -21.63 15.71 23.95
N VAL A 283 -20.44 16.28 24.07
CA VAL A 283 -19.37 16.11 23.07
C VAL A 283 -18.16 15.44 23.68
N ALA A 284 -17.45 14.68 22.86
CA ALA A 284 -16.17 14.06 23.17
C ALA A 284 -15.04 14.68 22.34
N LEU A 285 -13.90 14.93 22.99
CA LEU A 285 -12.68 15.37 22.32
C LEU A 285 -11.79 14.15 22.02
N VAL A 286 -11.30 14.08 20.78
CA VAL A 286 -10.40 13.03 20.30
C VAL A 286 -9.06 13.66 19.92
N PRO A 287 -7.91 13.22 20.48
CA PRO A 287 -6.59 13.83 20.31
C PRO A 287 -5.89 13.37 19.02
N MET A 288 -6.58 13.49 17.88
CA MET A 288 -6.01 13.29 16.56
C MET A 288 -6.48 14.38 15.61
N GLY A 289 -5.60 14.89 14.76
CA GLY A 289 -5.96 15.92 13.79
C GLY A 289 -5.27 15.75 12.44
N TYR A 290 -5.26 16.80 11.64
CA TYR A 290 -4.69 16.75 10.30
C TYR A 290 -3.17 16.62 10.26
N ALA A 291 -2.46 16.95 11.35
CA ALA A 291 -1.03 16.64 11.48
C ALA A 291 -0.79 15.12 11.67
N ASP A 292 -1.79 14.41 12.18
CA ASP A 292 -1.73 12.97 12.47
C ASP A 292 -2.33 12.12 11.33
N GLY A 293 -2.88 12.77 10.29
CA GLY A 293 -3.44 12.11 9.11
C GLY A 293 -4.96 12.18 8.98
N VAL A 294 -5.68 12.80 9.91
CA VAL A 294 -7.13 13.04 9.78
C VAL A 294 -7.37 14.18 8.79
N PHE A 295 -7.82 13.86 7.58
CA PHE A 295 -7.97 14.85 6.52
C PHE A 295 -8.91 15.99 6.92
N ARG A 296 -8.41 17.23 6.92
CA ARG A 296 -9.22 18.41 7.28
C ARG A 296 -10.52 18.53 6.46
N PRO A 297 -10.56 18.20 5.16
CA PRO A 297 -11.82 18.17 4.41
C PRO A 297 -12.89 17.25 5.01
N LEU A 298 -12.55 16.24 5.84
CA LEU A 298 -13.54 15.40 6.52
C LEU A 298 -14.32 16.14 7.62
N SER A 299 -13.97 17.37 8.00
CA SER A 299 -14.65 18.17 9.03
C SER A 299 -16.19 18.07 8.97
N GLY A 300 -16.81 17.46 9.99
CA GLY A 300 -18.27 17.29 10.07
C GLY A 300 -18.86 16.19 9.18
N ARG A 301 -18.01 15.44 8.47
CA ARG A 301 -18.38 14.57 7.35
C ARG A 301 -18.09 13.08 7.55
N PHE A 302 -17.48 12.70 8.66
CA PHE A 302 -17.17 11.30 8.99
C PHE A 302 -17.70 10.92 10.37
N ASP A 303 -17.92 9.62 10.54
CA ASP A 303 -18.29 9.00 11.80
C ASP A 303 -17.07 8.30 12.42
N VAL A 304 -17.13 8.05 13.73
CA VAL A 304 -16.22 7.16 14.46
C VAL A 304 -17.03 6.14 15.25
N LEU A 305 -16.45 5.00 15.61
CA LEU A 305 -17.07 4.03 16.50
C LEU A 305 -16.58 4.25 17.94
N ILE A 306 -17.50 4.44 18.88
CA ILE A 306 -17.22 4.52 20.33
C ILE A 306 -18.25 3.65 21.05
N ASN A 307 -17.80 2.69 21.86
CA ASN A 307 -18.64 1.76 22.63
C ASN A 307 -19.75 1.10 21.78
N GLY A 308 -19.42 0.69 20.56
CA GLY A 308 -20.33 -0.01 19.64
C GLY A 308 -21.35 0.88 18.92
N ARG A 309 -21.23 2.21 19.01
CA ARG A 309 -22.12 3.17 18.33
C ARG A 309 -21.33 4.09 17.42
N ARG A 310 -21.86 4.31 16.19
CA ARG A 310 -21.33 5.34 15.29
C ARG A 310 -21.70 6.72 15.80
N ARG A 311 -20.70 7.60 15.93
CA ARG A 311 -20.81 8.96 16.45
C ARG A 311 -20.23 9.94 15.44
N ARG A 312 -20.96 11.01 15.13
CA ARG A 312 -20.62 11.96 14.06
C ARG A 312 -19.55 12.95 14.54
N SER A 313 -18.52 13.19 13.72
CA SER A 313 -17.63 14.33 13.93
C SER A 313 -18.39 15.66 13.78
N VAL A 314 -18.09 16.64 14.61
CA VAL A 314 -18.75 17.96 14.59
C VAL A 314 -17.73 19.09 14.62
N GLY A 315 -18.05 20.17 13.92
CA GLY A 315 -17.12 21.28 13.71
C GLY A 315 -15.94 20.91 12.82
N ARG A 316 -14.88 21.71 12.88
CA ARG A 316 -13.66 21.49 12.09
C ARG A 316 -12.71 20.52 12.76
N VAL A 317 -12.07 19.67 11.96
CA VAL A 317 -10.85 18.94 12.33
C VAL A 317 -9.71 19.97 12.50
N CYS A 318 -9.06 19.94 13.67
CA CYS A 318 -7.93 20.80 14.02
C CYS A 318 -6.60 20.07 13.74
N MET A 319 -5.48 20.73 14.07
CA MET A 319 -4.15 20.18 13.81
C MET A 319 -3.92 18.86 14.54
N ASP A 320 -4.44 18.74 15.76
CA ASP A 320 -4.12 17.70 16.72
C ASP A 320 -5.36 17.08 17.39
N GLN A 321 -6.56 17.53 17.03
CA GLN A 321 -7.80 17.06 17.65
C GLN A 321 -9.03 17.30 16.77
N PHE A 322 -10.10 16.55 17.03
CA PHE A 322 -11.45 16.84 16.56
C PHE A 322 -12.48 16.52 17.64
N VAL A 323 -13.72 16.98 17.43
CA VAL A 323 -14.82 16.79 18.36
C VAL A 323 -15.87 15.87 17.75
N VAL A 324 -16.48 15.05 18.59
CA VAL A 324 -17.53 14.09 18.22
C VAL A 324 -18.78 14.39 19.06
N ASP A 325 -19.95 14.36 18.42
CA ASP A 325 -21.23 14.48 19.12
C ASP A 325 -21.69 13.11 19.65
N LEU A 326 -21.90 13.04 20.96
CA LEU A 326 -22.40 11.86 21.66
C LEU A 326 -23.93 11.88 21.81
N GLY A 327 -24.59 12.95 21.35
CA GLY A 327 -26.03 13.09 21.39
C GLY A 327 -26.59 13.42 22.79
N PRO A 328 -27.91 13.68 22.85
CA PRO A 328 -28.60 14.02 24.08
C PRO A 328 -28.82 12.80 24.99
N GLY A 329 -29.06 13.06 26.28
CA GLY A 329 -29.48 12.03 27.25
C GLY A 329 -28.30 11.36 27.99
N PRO A 330 -28.52 10.16 28.54
CA PRO A 330 -27.48 9.44 29.29
C PRO A 330 -26.26 9.12 28.42
N VAL A 331 -25.08 9.52 28.90
CA VAL A 331 -23.81 9.35 28.19
C VAL A 331 -23.19 8.00 28.55
N ASP A 332 -22.92 7.19 27.52
CA ASP A 332 -22.29 5.86 27.61
C ASP A 332 -20.78 5.88 27.32
N VAL A 333 -20.19 7.08 27.20
CA VAL A 333 -18.78 7.31 26.86
C VAL A 333 -18.07 8.05 28.01
N ARG A 334 -16.84 7.64 28.31
CA ARG A 334 -15.97 8.22 29.33
C ARG A 334 -14.59 8.54 28.75
N GLU A 335 -13.85 9.41 29.44
CA GLU A 335 -12.43 9.62 29.17
C GLU A 335 -11.68 8.29 29.28
N GLY A 336 -10.78 8.03 28.34
CA GLY A 336 -10.06 6.77 28.19
C GLY A 336 -10.74 5.75 27.27
N ASP A 337 -12.02 5.91 26.91
CA ASP A 337 -12.70 4.98 26.00
C ASP A 337 -12.06 5.02 24.60
N GLU A 338 -12.05 3.86 23.93
CA GLU A 338 -11.48 3.70 22.59
C GLU A 338 -12.37 4.37 21.53
N VAL A 339 -11.72 5.02 20.57
CA VAL A 339 -12.36 5.64 19.40
C VAL A 339 -11.78 5.01 18.15
N ILE A 340 -12.57 4.27 17.39
CA ILE A 340 -12.12 3.68 16.11
C ILE A 340 -12.54 4.63 14.98
N LEU A 341 -11.55 5.16 14.24
CA LEU A 341 -11.74 6.08 13.13
C LEU A 341 -12.05 5.32 11.84
N PHE A 342 -11.31 4.25 11.58
CA PHE A 342 -11.64 3.23 10.60
C PHE A 342 -10.97 1.88 10.95
N GLY A 343 -11.51 0.77 10.44
CA GLY A 343 -10.99 -0.58 10.67
C GLY A 343 -11.43 -1.58 9.59
N SER A 344 -11.65 -2.83 9.99
CA SER A 344 -12.06 -3.91 9.08
C SER A 344 -13.56 -3.92 8.79
N GLY A 345 -14.35 -3.20 9.58
CA GLY A 345 -15.81 -3.15 9.52
C GLY A 345 -16.49 -4.28 10.28
N ALA A 346 -15.73 -5.22 10.86
CA ALA A 346 -16.26 -6.41 11.53
C ALA A 346 -17.11 -6.09 12.78
N HIS A 347 -16.94 -4.90 13.36
CA HIS A 347 -17.69 -4.45 14.53
C HIS A 347 -18.56 -3.21 14.23
N GLY A 348 -18.77 -2.90 12.94
CA GLY A 348 -19.56 -1.75 12.49
C GLY A 348 -18.80 -0.43 12.50
N GLU A 349 -17.49 -0.44 12.72
CA GLU A 349 -16.62 0.72 12.54
C GLU A 349 -16.60 1.19 11.07
N PRO A 350 -16.26 2.46 10.80
CA PRO A 350 -16.05 2.93 9.43
C PRO A 350 -14.92 2.20 8.71
N LEU A 351 -14.96 2.18 7.40
CA LEU A 351 -13.88 1.65 6.55
C LEU A 351 -12.98 2.79 6.06
N ALA A 352 -11.75 2.45 5.65
CA ALA A 352 -10.91 3.38 4.90
C ALA A 352 -11.57 3.83 3.59
N GLN A 353 -12.43 2.99 3.00
CA GLN A 353 -13.24 3.33 1.83
C GLN A 353 -14.26 4.44 2.14
N ASP A 354 -14.90 4.44 3.32
CA ASP A 354 -15.87 5.49 3.71
C ASP A 354 -15.20 6.89 3.71
N TRP A 355 -13.94 6.95 4.13
CA TRP A 355 -13.13 8.17 4.09
C TRP A 355 -12.79 8.56 2.65
N ALA A 356 -12.37 7.60 1.83
CA ALA A 356 -12.04 7.81 0.44
C ALA A 356 -13.22 8.38 -0.34
N ASP A 357 -14.41 7.80 -0.19
CA ASP A 357 -15.66 8.25 -0.82
C ASP A 357 -16.00 9.68 -0.41
N THR A 358 -15.90 9.99 0.89
CA THR A 358 -16.17 11.33 1.42
C THR A 358 -15.19 12.38 0.92
N LEU A 359 -13.95 11.98 0.62
CA LEU A 359 -12.88 12.83 0.12
C LEU A 359 -12.89 12.98 -1.40
N GLY A 360 -13.58 12.09 -2.14
CA GLY A 360 -13.39 11.95 -3.58
C GLY A 360 -11.98 11.48 -3.92
N SER A 361 -11.43 10.57 -3.11
CA SER A 361 -10.11 9.97 -3.26
C SER A 361 -10.22 8.44 -3.24
N ILE A 362 -9.12 7.75 -2.95
CA ILE A 362 -9.00 6.29 -2.90
C ILE A 362 -8.42 5.86 -1.55
N HIS A 363 -8.80 4.68 -1.06
CA HIS A 363 -8.30 4.18 0.23
C HIS A 363 -6.78 3.98 0.28
N TYR A 364 -6.11 3.95 -0.88
CA TYR A 364 -4.65 3.95 -0.99
C TYR A 364 -4.03 5.20 -0.34
N GLU A 365 -4.65 6.37 -0.54
CA GLU A 365 -4.18 7.62 0.08
C GLU A 365 -4.54 7.63 1.57
N VAL A 366 -5.75 7.14 1.91
CA VAL A 366 -6.26 7.12 3.29
C VAL A 366 -5.32 6.36 4.22
N VAL A 367 -4.91 5.13 3.87
CA VAL A 367 -4.03 4.32 4.76
C VAL A 367 -2.57 4.76 4.77
N ASN A 368 -2.15 5.58 3.81
CA ASN A 368 -0.83 6.25 3.83
C ASN A 368 -0.83 7.56 4.63
N SER A 369 -1.98 8.02 5.12
CA SER A 369 -2.09 9.29 5.84
C SER A 369 -1.68 9.22 7.32
N PRO A 370 -1.99 8.16 8.11
CA PRO A 370 -1.63 8.10 9.52
C PRO A 370 -0.14 8.34 9.76
N ARG A 371 0.19 9.35 10.57
CA ARG A 371 1.57 9.81 10.80
C ARG A 371 1.67 10.64 12.08
N GLY A 372 2.83 11.26 12.32
CA GLY A 372 2.99 12.19 13.43
C GLY A 372 2.89 11.47 14.78
N ARG A 373 1.81 11.71 15.52
CA ARG A 373 1.59 11.09 16.84
C ARG A 373 1.00 9.68 16.76
N VAL A 374 0.57 9.23 15.57
CA VAL A 374 0.05 7.88 15.41
C VAL A 374 1.18 6.87 15.54
N ALA A 375 1.18 6.13 16.64
CA ALA A 375 2.08 5.00 16.81
C ALA A 375 1.56 3.82 16.00
N ARG A 376 2.45 3.18 15.23
CA ARG A 376 2.10 1.95 14.55
C ARG A 376 2.39 0.76 15.45
N THR A 377 1.40 -0.12 15.60
CA THR A 377 1.54 -1.34 16.40
C THR A 377 1.07 -2.55 15.61
N TYR A 378 1.37 -3.74 16.11
CA TYR A 378 1.16 -4.99 15.41
C TYR A 378 0.49 -6.00 16.32
N ARG A 379 -0.39 -6.83 15.73
CA ARG A 379 -0.90 -8.07 16.34
C ARG A 379 -0.80 -9.22 15.33
N GLY A 380 -0.78 -10.45 15.81
CA GLY A 380 -0.69 -11.64 14.95
C GLY A 380 0.75 -12.01 14.53
N ALA A 381 0.86 -13.08 13.73
CA ALA A 381 2.10 -13.74 13.30
C ALA A 381 3.21 -13.85 14.39
N ASP A 382 2.76 -14.35 15.55
CA ASP A 382 3.47 -14.87 16.73
C ASP A 382 4.56 -13.97 17.39
N GLY A 383 4.23 -13.18 18.42
CA GLY A 383 3.20 -13.51 19.40
C GLY A 383 2.93 -12.46 20.48
N ARG A 384 1.90 -11.65 20.23
CA ARG A 384 0.74 -11.44 21.12
C ARG A 384 -0.33 -10.62 20.40
#